data_AF-X1TFI3-F1
#
_entry.id   AF-X1TFI3-F1
#
_cell.length_a   1.000
_cell.length_b   1.000
_cell.length_c   1.000
_cell.angle_alpha   90.00
_cell.angle_beta   90.00
_cell.angle_gamma   90.00
#
_symmetry.space_group_name_H-M   'P 1'
#
loop_
_entity.id
_entity.type
_entity.pdbx_description
1 polymer ?
#
loop_
_entity_poly.entity_id
_entity_poly.type
_entity_poly.pdbx_seq_one_letter_code
_entity_poly.pdbx_strand_id
1 'polypeptide(L)'
;AEELAKKEQNPQRKKELELIAETCKHVPANAPRTFREALQHYWFIHLGVIIELNTWDSFNPGRLDQHLYPFYKKEIDEGTLAKEEAKELLEAFWIKFNNQPAPPKVGVTAKIPAITTKPIINLLRFLVLGLLM
;
A
#
# COMPACT_ATOMS: atom_id res chain seq x y z
N ALA A 1 -17.33 -0.61 3.17
CA ALA A 1 -16.81 -0.48 4.55
C ALA A 1 -17.95 -0.37 5.55
N GLU A 2 -18.91 0.54 5.38
CA GLU A 2 -20.07 0.70 6.28
C GLU A 2 -20.88 -0.58 6.49
N GLU A 3 -21.21 -1.30 5.42
CA GLU A 3 -21.95 -2.56 5.51
C GLU A 3 -21.18 -3.65 6.28
N LEU A 4 -19.85 -3.61 6.25
CA LEU A 4 -19.01 -4.51 7.04
C LEU A 4 -18.99 -4.07 8.51
N ALA A 5 -18.87 -2.77 8.78
CA ALA A 5 -18.90 -2.23 10.14
C ALA A 5 -20.21 -2.57 10.88
N LYS A 6 -21.35 -2.56 10.18
CA LYS A 6 -22.65 -2.93 10.75
C LYS A 6 -22.71 -4.39 11.24
N LYS A 7 -21.93 -5.28 10.62
CA LYS A 7 -21.94 -6.72 10.89
C LYS A 7 -20.78 -7.17 11.78
N GLU A 8 -19.78 -6.32 11.95
CA GLU A 8 -18.58 -6.60 12.74
C GLU A 8 -18.88 -6.64 14.23
N GLN A 9 -18.40 -7.68 14.90
CA GLN A 9 -18.61 -7.91 16.33
C GLN A 9 -17.42 -7.42 17.15
N ASN A 10 -16.21 -7.43 16.58
CA ASN A 10 -15.04 -6.90 17.26
C ASN A 10 -15.11 -5.36 17.27
N PRO A 11 -15.20 -4.72 18.45
CA PRO A 11 -15.38 -3.27 18.55
C PRO A 11 -14.20 -2.48 17.95
N GLN A 12 -12.98 -2.99 18.09
CA GLN A 12 -11.79 -2.37 17.52
C GLN A 12 -11.84 -2.41 15.98
N ARG A 13 -12.14 -3.59 15.42
CA ARG A 13 -12.24 -3.76 13.97
C ARG A 13 -13.40 -2.95 13.37
N LYS A 14 -14.51 -2.86 14.10
CA LYS A 14 -15.65 -2.04 13.70
C LYS A 14 -15.25 -0.57 13.58
N LYS A 15 -14.55 -0.02 14.58
CA LYS A 15 -14.05 1.35 14.55
C LYS A 15 -13.10 1.60 13.37
N GLU A 16 -12.22 0.64 13.07
CA GLU A 16 -11.35 0.72 11.88
C GLU A 16 -12.17 0.78 10.58
N LEU A 17 -13.21 -0.05 10.45
CA LEU A 17 -14.08 -0.07 9.26
C LEU A 17 -14.88 1.22 9.11
N GLU A 18 -15.36 1.80 10.22
CA GLU A 18 -16.01 3.11 10.23
C GLU A 18 -15.05 4.21 9.78
N LEU A 19 -13.81 4.19 10.28
CA LEU A 19 -12.77 5.14 9.89
C LEU A 19 -12.37 4.99 8.41
N ILE A 20 -12.27 3.75 7.91
CA ILE A 20 -12.07 3.49 6.47
C ILE A 20 -13.24 4.05 5.66
N ALA A 21 -14.48 3.85 6.11
CA ALA A 21 -15.65 4.36 5.42
C ALA A 21 -15.64 5.89 5.34
N GLU A 22 -15.36 6.55 6.47
CA GLU A 22 -15.26 8.01 6.54
C GLU A 22 -14.16 8.54 5.60
N THR A 23 -12.96 7.95 5.68
CA THR A 23 -11.81 8.31 4.84
C THR A 23 -12.17 8.22 3.36
N CYS A 24 -12.75 7.09 2.92
CA CYS A 24 -13.09 6.85 1.52
C CYS A 24 -14.29 7.67 1.01
N LYS A 25 -15.12 8.22 1.90
CA LYS A 25 -16.17 9.19 1.51
C LYS A 25 -15.59 10.55 1.18
N HIS A 26 -14.47 10.92 1.78
CA HIS A 26 -13.85 12.23 1.60
C HIS A 26 -12.83 12.22 0.46
N VAL A 27 -11.85 11.30 0.50
CA VAL A 27 -10.79 11.19 -0.53
C VAL A 27 -11.09 10.06 -1.53
N PRO A 28 -10.75 10.22 -2.82
CA PRO A 28 -9.92 11.29 -3.40
C PRO A 28 -10.71 12.48 -3.97
N ALA A 29 -12.03 12.51 -3.79
CA ALA A 29 -12.88 13.59 -4.32
C ALA A 29 -12.54 14.97 -3.75
N ASN A 30 -12.00 15.02 -2.52
CA ASN A 30 -11.57 16.23 -1.84
C ASN A 30 -10.10 16.14 -1.39
N ALA A 31 -9.53 17.28 -1.05
CA ALA A 31 -8.18 17.35 -0.47
C ALA A 31 -8.12 16.61 0.88
N PRO A 32 -7.07 15.82 1.14
CA PRO A 32 -6.92 15.10 2.41
C PRO A 32 -6.77 16.08 3.58
N ARG A 33 -7.30 15.69 4.73
CA ARG A 33 -7.32 16.48 5.97
C ARG A 33 -6.37 15.91 7.02
N THR A 34 -6.17 14.60 6.99
CA THR A 34 -5.39 13.80 7.95
C THR A 34 -4.30 12.99 7.25
N PHE A 35 -3.36 12.45 8.02
CA PHE A 35 -2.28 11.59 7.55
C PHE A 35 -2.83 10.30 6.92
N ARG A 36 -3.86 9.70 7.54
CA ARG A 36 -4.56 8.54 6.98
C ARG A 36 -5.24 8.87 5.64
N GLU A 37 -5.92 10.02 5.57
CA GLU A 37 -6.54 10.46 4.32
C GLU A 37 -5.50 10.74 3.23
N ALA A 38 -4.34 11.32 3.58
CA ALA A 38 -3.26 11.58 2.62
C ALA A 38 -2.71 10.27 2.02
N LEU A 39 -2.48 9.25 2.87
CA LEU A 39 -2.07 7.92 2.42
C LEU A 39 -3.13 7.23 1.56
N GLN A 40 -4.39 7.25 1.99
CA GLN A 40 -5.50 6.64 1.25
C GLN A 40 -5.75 7.36 -0.08
N HIS A 41 -5.64 8.69 -0.10
CA HIS A 41 -5.74 9.50 -1.31
C HIS A 41 -4.67 9.09 -2.30
N TYR A 42 -3.40 9.08 -1.89
CA TYR A 42 -2.31 8.62 -2.74
C TYR A 42 -2.57 7.20 -3.26
N TRP A 43 -2.99 6.27 -2.39
CA TRP A 43 -3.23 4.88 -2.77
C TRP A 43 -4.31 4.76 -3.85
N PHE A 44 -5.38 5.56 -3.77
CA PHE A 44 -6.40 5.58 -4.81
C PHE A 44 -5.90 6.16 -6.14
N ILE A 45 -5.10 7.23 -6.10
CA ILE A 45 -4.50 7.77 -7.33
C ILE A 45 -3.55 6.76 -7.95
N HIS A 46 -2.71 6.10 -7.15
CA HIS A 46 -1.82 5.03 -7.60
C HIS A 46 -2.61 3.93 -8.31
N LEU A 47 -3.66 3.41 -7.67
CA LEU A 47 -4.55 2.42 -8.26
C LEU A 47 -5.18 2.90 -9.58
N GLY A 48 -5.69 4.14 -9.61
CA GLY A 48 -6.29 4.71 -10.81
C GLY A 48 -5.33 4.69 -12.00
N VAL A 49 -4.11 5.20 -11.81
CA VAL A 49 -3.09 5.28 -12.87
C VAL A 49 -2.70 3.89 -13.39
N ILE A 50 -2.43 2.94 -12.50
CA ILE A 50 -1.92 1.62 -12.91
C ILE A 50 -3.01 0.70 -13.49
N ILE A 51 -4.28 0.95 -13.14
CA ILE A 51 -5.43 0.25 -13.71
C ILE A 51 -5.75 0.82 -15.09
N GLU A 52 -5.66 2.14 -15.25
CA GLU A 52 -5.88 2.80 -16.54
C GLU A 52 -4.82 2.39 -17.56
N LEU A 53 -3.54 2.39 -17.16
CA LEU A 53 -2.42 2.03 -18.02
C LEU A 53 -1.47 1.09 -17.29
N ASN A 54 -1.02 0.03 -17.98
CA ASN A 54 0.06 -0.84 -17.49
C ASN A 54 1.43 -0.15 -17.65
N THR A 55 1.66 0.89 -16.84
CA THR A 55 2.91 1.66 -16.82
C THR A 55 4.08 0.77 -16.41
N TRP A 56 5.23 0.95 -17.06
CA TRP A 56 6.39 0.05 -16.94
C TRP A 56 6.93 -0.15 -15.52
N ASP A 57 6.82 0.88 -14.67
CA ASP A 57 7.35 0.95 -13.31
C ASP A 57 6.28 1.33 -12.27
N SER A 58 5.01 1.07 -12.57
CA SER A 58 3.88 1.50 -11.74
C SER A 58 3.86 3.04 -11.54
N PHE A 59 3.17 3.52 -10.52
CA PHE A 59 3.16 4.93 -10.11
C PHE A 59 3.96 5.14 -8.82
N ASN A 60 5.05 5.89 -8.87
CA ASN A 60 5.94 6.06 -7.73
C ASN A 60 5.54 7.25 -6.83
N PRO A 61 5.60 7.11 -5.49
CA PRO A 61 5.18 8.17 -4.58
C PRO A 61 6.18 9.33 -4.47
N GLY A 62 7.37 9.19 -5.06
CA GLY A 62 8.42 10.20 -5.04
C GLY A 62 8.82 10.56 -3.60
N ARG A 63 8.81 11.86 -3.29
CA ARG A 63 9.13 12.40 -1.96
C ARG A 63 7.95 12.29 -0.99
N LEU A 64 7.51 11.06 -0.76
CA LEU A 64 6.37 10.75 0.11
C LEU A 64 6.53 11.35 1.50
N ASP A 65 7.76 11.33 2.02
CA ASP A 65 8.14 11.96 3.28
C ASP A 65 7.73 13.43 3.32
N GLN A 66 8.04 14.20 2.28
CA GLN A 66 7.71 15.62 2.23
C GLN A 66 6.22 15.89 2.08
N HIS A 67 5.52 15.05 1.33
CA HIS A 67 4.09 15.21 1.10
C HIS A 67 3.26 14.87 2.34
N LEU A 68 3.70 13.87 3.13
CA LEU A 68 3.01 13.45 4.33
C LEU A 68 3.40 14.26 5.58
N TYR A 69 4.60 14.85 5.60
CA TYR A 69 5.13 15.53 6.79
C TYR A 69 4.20 16.64 7.34
N PRO A 70 3.55 17.49 6.52
CA PRO A 70 2.62 18.49 7.05
C PRO A 70 1.45 17.89 7.84
N PHE A 71 0.89 16.77 7.36
CA PHE A 71 -0.20 16.06 8.03
C PHE A 71 0.30 15.38 9.31
N TYR A 72 1.42 14.66 9.21
CA TYR A 72 2.04 13.99 10.36
C TYR A 72 2.35 14.98 11.47
N LYS A 73 3.05 16.08 11.15
CA LYS A 73 3.45 17.06 12.15
C LYS A 73 2.23 17.70 12.81
N LYS A 74 1.24 18.12 12.02
CA LYS A 74 0.01 18.72 12.52
C LYS A 74 -0.69 17.81 13.52
N GLU A 75 -0.94 16.54 13.16
CA GLU A 75 -1.70 15.63 14.02
C GLU A 75 -0.90 15.13 15.23
N ILE A 76 0.44 15.08 15.14
CA ILE A 76 1.31 14.84 16.29
C ILE A 76 1.25 16.02 17.27
N ASP A 77 1.32 17.26 16.78
CA ASP A 77 1.29 18.47 17.60
C ASP A 77 -0.11 18.66 18.26
N GLU A 78 -1.18 18.26 17.57
CA GLU A 78 -2.57 18.27 18.07
C GLU A 78 -2.89 17.07 18.97
N GLY A 79 -2.03 16.05 19.01
CA GLY A 79 -2.26 14.80 19.77
C GLY A 79 -3.38 13.92 19.20
N THR A 80 -3.79 14.15 17.95
CA THR A 80 -4.84 13.40 17.25
C THR A 80 -4.32 12.16 16.53
N LEU A 81 -3.00 12.03 16.39
CA LEU A 81 -2.31 10.87 15.83
C LEU A 81 -1.20 10.40 16.77
N ALA A 82 -1.19 9.11 17.10
CA ALA A 82 -0.06 8.50 17.81
C ALA A 82 1.07 8.16 16.84
N LYS A 83 2.34 8.21 17.29
CA LYS A 83 3.49 7.85 16.45
C LYS A 83 3.42 6.39 15.99
N GLU A 84 2.94 5.51 16.86
CA GLU A 84 2.76 4.09 16.61
C GLU A 84 1.67 3.86 15.56
N GLU A 85 0.57 4.63 15.60
CA GLU A 85 -0.47 4.56 14.58
C GLU A 85 0.05 5.05 13.21
N ALA A 86 0.80 6.15 13.19
CA ALA A 86 1.42 6.64 11.96
C ALA A 86 2.36 5.58 11.34
N LYS A 87 3.14 4.89 12.18
CA LYS A 87 4.02 3.80 11.76
C LYS A 87 3.23 2.63 11.18
N GLU A 88 2.19 2.17 11.88
CA GLU A 88 1.33 1.08 11.42
C GLU A 88 0.66 1.41 10.07
N LEU A 89 0.21 2.65 9.88
CA LEU A 89 -0.34 3.11 8.61
C LEU A 89 0.67 3.02 7.46
N LEU A 90 1.92 3.40 7.70
CA LEU A 90 3.00 3.27 6.72
C LEU A 90 3.36 1.80 6.44
N GLU A 91 3.38 0.95 7.46
CA GLU A 91 3.59 -0.49 7.31
C GLU A 91 2.48 -1.12 6.45
N ALA A 92 1.22 -0.83 6.76
CA ALA A 92 0.07 -1.26 5.98
C ALA A 92 0.16 -0.78 4.53
N PHE A 93 0.58 0.47 4.32
CA PHE A 93 0.79 1.05 3.01
C PHE A 93 1.89 0.33 2.20
N TRP A 94 3.00 -0.05 2.83
CA TRP A 94 4.04 -0.87 2.19
C TRP A 94 3.55 -2.28 1.84
N ILE A 95 2.74 -2.89 2.68
CA ILE A 95 2.09 -4.17 2.34
C ILE A 95 1.22 -4.01 1.09
N LYS A 96 0.52 -2.88 0.93
CA LYS A 96 -0.33 -2.64 -0.26
C LYS A 96 0.47 -2.59 -1.56
N PHE A 97 1.61 -1.92 -1.60
CA PHE A 97 2.50 -1.94 -2.77
C PHE A 97 2.97 -3.36 -3.12
N ASN A 98 3.32 -4.17 -2.12
CA ASN A 98 3.78 -5.54 -2.33
C ASN A 98 2.67 -6.50 -2.79
N ASN A 99 1.40 -6.12 -2.64
CA ASN A 99 0.25 -6.89 -3.14
C ASN A 99 -0.03 -6.65 -4.64
N GLN A 100 0.78 -5.85 -5.33
CA GLN A 100 0.59 -5.51 -6.74
C GLN A 100 1.78 -6.00 -7.59
N PRO A 101 1.79 -7.28 -7.99
CA PRO A 101 2.78 -7.77 -8.92
C PRO A 101 2.61 -7.09 -10.28
N ALA A 102 3.73 -6.87 -10.98
CA ALA A 102 3.69 -6.33 -12.33
C ALA A 102 2.85 -7.25 -13.25
N PRO A 103 1.89 -6.70 -14.03
CA PRO A 103 1.15 -7.48 -15.01
C PRO A 103 2.12 -8.12 -16.02
N PRO A 104 1.81 -9.34 -16.53
CA PRO A 104 2.63 -9.96 -17.56
C PRO A 104 2.81 -9.02 -18.76
N LYS A 105 4.05 -8.70 -19.10
CA LYS A 105 4.39 -7.87 -20.27
C LYS A 105 4.30 -8.71 -21.55
N VAL A 106 3.09 -9.13 -21.91
CA VAL A 106 2.85 -9.96 -23.11
C VAL A 106 3.01 -9.07 -24.34
N GLY A 107 4.04 -9.32 -25.15
CA GLY A 107 4.28 -8.64 -26.43
C GLY A 107 5.63 -7.95 -26.60
N VAL A 108 6.38 -7.67 -25.52
CA VAL A 108 7.75 -7.09 -25.60
C VAL A 108 8.84 -8.10 -25.17
N THR A 109 8.45 -9.17 -24.48
CA THR A 109 9.34 -10.28 -24.10
C THR A 109 9.06 -11.55 -24.91
N ALA A 110 8.81 -11.43 -26.22
CA ALA A 110 8.62 -12.57 -27.11
C ALA A 110 9.94 -13.19 -27.66
N LYS A 111 11.11 -12.83 -27.12
CA LYS A 111 12.42 -13.36 -27.60
C LYS A 111 13.46 -13.65 -26.52
N ILE A 112 13.06 -14.06 -25.31
CA ILE A 112 14.01 -14.74 -24.42
C ILE A 112 13.32 -16.00 -23.87
N PRO A 113 13.80 -17.22 -24.20
CA PRO A 113 13.20 -18.43 -23.68
C PRO A 113 13.32 -18.46 -22.16
N ALA A 114 12.22 -18.83 -21.51
CA ALA A 114 12.02 -18.87 -20.05
C ALA A 114 12.82 -20.00 -19.35
N ILE A 115 14.13 -20.10 -19.61
CA ILE A 115 15.02 -21.15 -19.10
C ILE A 115 15.95 -20.63 -17.98
N THR A 116 16.09 -19.32 -17.77
CA THR A 116 17.14 -18.79 -16.86
C THR A 116 16.67 -18.28 -15.49
N THR A 117 15.37 -18.24 -15.17
CA THR A 117 14.89 -17.73 -13.85
C THR A 117 14.54 -18.81 -12.82
N LYS A 118 14.39 -20.08 -13.20
CA LYS A 118 14.21 -21.19 -12.24
C LYS A 118 15.42 -21.52 -11.35
N PRO A 119 16.70 -21.39 -11.77
CA PRO A 119 17.81 -21.83 -10.93
C PRO A 119 18.10 -20.87 -9.76
N ILE A 120 17.82 -19.57 -9.87
CA ILE A 120 18.19 -18.59 -8.83
C ILE A 120 17.28 -18.70 -7.60
N ILE A 121 15.97 -18.96 -7.79
CA ILE A 121 15.03 -19.16 -6.68
C ILE A 121 15.30 -20.49 -5.95
N ASN A 122 15.73 -21.53 -6.67
CA ASN A 122 16.11 -22.80 -6.06
C ASN A 122 17.49 -22.74 -5.37
N LEU A 123 18.42 -21.92 -5.85
CA LEU A 123 19.73 -21.72 -5.21
C LEU A 123 19.60 -21.01 -3.86
N LEU A 124 18.70 -20.05 -3.73
CA LEU A 124 18.39 -19.38 -2.45
C LEU A 124 17.71 -20.34 -1.45
N ARG A 125 16.89 -21.29 -1.91
CA ARG A 125 16.34 -22.35 -1.04
C ARG A 125 17.42 -23.33 -0.57
N PHE A 126 18.38 -23.70 -1.42
CA PHE A 126 19.48 -24.60 -1.04
C PHE A 126 20.50 -23.93 -0.09
N LEU A 127 20.80 -22.65 -0.28
CA LEU A 127 21.76 -21.93 0.57
C LEU A 127 21.19 -21.59 1.96
N VAL A 128 19.88 -21.37 2.08
CA VAL A 128 19.24 -21.04 3.37
C VAL A 128 18.89 -22.30 4.19
N LEU A 129 18.61 -23.44 3.54
CA LEU A 129 18.32 -24.71 4.24
C LEU A 129 19.56 -25.59 4.46
N GLY A 130 20.66 -25.38 3.71
CA GLY A 130 21.89 -26.17 3.85
C GLY A 130 22.82 -25.76 5.00
N LEU A 131 22.48 -24.73 5.77
CA LEU A 131 23.26 -24.20 6.89
C LEU A 131 22.68 -24.57 8.28
N LEU A 132 21.68 -25.47 8.32
CA LEU A 132 21.02 -25.94 9.54
C LEU A 132 20.99 -27.48 9.67
N MET A 133 21.89 -28.18 8.99
CA MET A 133 22.29 -29.58 9.29
C MET A 133 23.81 -29.66 9.33
#